data_AF-A0A4Q6E5G6-F1
#
_entry.id   AF-A0A4Q6E5G6-F1
#
_cell.length_a   1.000
_cell.length_b   1.000
_cell.length_c   1.000
_cell.angle_alpha   90.00
_cell.angle_beta   90.00
_cell.angle_gamma   90.00
#
_symmetry.space_group_name_H-M   'P 1'
#
loop_
_entity.id
_entity.type
_entity.pdbx_description
1 polymer ?
#
loop_
_entity_poly.entity_id
_entity_poly.type
_entity_poly.pdbx_seq_one_letter_code
_entity_poly.pdbx_strand_id
1 'polypeptide(L)'
;MTETLEIQITKTTHSRLAETDFDNLPFGKTFADHMFVAEYADGEWKNFTIVPYGEIGFSPAISALHYGQAFFEGLKAYKHADGKVVIFRPEK
;
A
#
# COMPACT_ATOMS: atom_id res chain seq x y z
N MET A 1 -3.88 -9.93 23.65
CA MET A 1 -5.10 -9.72 22.85
C MET A 1 -4.70 -8.81 21.72
N THR A 2 -4.69 -9.29 20.47
CA THR A 2 -4.54 -8.40 19.31
C THR A 2 -5.88 -7.71 19.12
N GLU A 3 -5.92 -6.40 19.36
CA GLU A 3 -7.07 -5.59 18.95
C GLU A 3 -7.19 -5.67 17.43
N THR A 4 -8.39 -6.02 16.95
CA THR A 4 -8.66 -6.09 15.52
C THR A 4 -8.84 -4.66 15.02
N LEU A 5 -7.86 -4.16 14.26
CA LEU A 5 -7.99 -2.90 13.53
C LEU A 5 -9.10 -3.03 12.49
N GLU A 6 -10.08 -2.13 12.53
CA GLU A 6 -11.10 -2.02 11.49
C GLU A 6 -10.52 -1.25 10.29
N ILE A 7 -10.50 -1.90 9.12
CA ILE A 7 -10.00 -1.32 7.87
C ILE A 7 -11.16 -1.22 6.90
N GLN A 8 -11.48 -0.01 6.46
CA GLN A 8 -12.52 0.21 5.45
C GLN A 8 -11.99 -0.14 4.06
N ILE A 9 -12.74 -0.92 3.28
CA ILE A 9 -12.28 -1.42 1.98
C ILE A 9 -13.22 -0.97 0.86
N THR A 10 -12.67 -0.19 -0.06
CA THR A 10 -13.32 0.21 -1.32
C THR A 10 -12.67 -0.55 -2.47
N LYS A 11 -13.40 -1.50 -3.07
CA LYS A 11 -12.90 -2.31 -4.19
C LYS A 11 -12.89 -1.49 -5.48
N THR A 12 -11.94 -1.81 -6.37
CA THR A 12 -11.94 -1.25 -7.74
C THR A 12 -13.09 -1.88 -8.52
N THR A 13 -13.69 -1.13 -9.44
CA THR A 13 -14.68 -1.66 -10.38
C THR A 13 -14.03 -2.37 -11.56
N HIS A 14 -12.76 -2.08 -11.85
CA HIS A 14 -11.99 -2.64 -12.95
C HIS A 14 -10.62 -3.07 -12.45
N SER A 15 -10.37 -4.38 -12.45
CA SER A 15 -9.07 -4.95 -12.08
C SER A 15 -8.18 -5.08 -13.31
N ARG A 16 -6.90 -4.69 -13.18
CA ARG A 16 -5.90 -4.80 -14.25
C ARG A 16 -5.16 -6.14 -14.24
N LEU A 17 -5.55 -7.07 -13.36
CA LEU A 17 -4.88 -8.35 -13.19
C LEU A 17 -4.81 -9.16 -14.50
N ALA A 18 -5.90 -9.18 -15.27
CA ALA A 18 -5.96 -9.92 -16.53
C ALA A 18 -5.09 -9.32 -17.64
N GLU A 19 -4.76 -8.03 -17.52
CA GLU A 19 -3.95 -7.27 -18.49
C GLU A 19 -2.46 -7.22 -18.08
N THR A 20 -2.12 -7.73 -16.90
CA THR A 20 -0.76 -7.69 -16.35
C THR A 20 0.12 -8.76 -17.00
N ASP A 21 1.16 -8.34 -17.71
CA ASP A 21 2.22 -9.23 -18.19
C ASP A 21 3.20 -9.56 -17.07
N PHE A 22 3.07 -10.76 -16.51
CA PHE A 22 3.94 -11.23 -15.41
C PHE A 22 5.33 -11.65 -15.87
N ASP A 23 5.54 -11.92 -17.16
CA ASP A 23 6.84 -12.30 -17.70
C ASP A 23 7.75 -11.08 -17.92
N ASN A 24 7.15 -9.88 -18.04
CA ASN A 24 7.86 -8.61 -18.26
C ASN A 24 7.47 -7.54 -17.23
N LEU A 25 7.82 -7.75 -15.96
CA LEU A 25 7.57 -6.78 -14.88
C LEU A 25 8.82 -5.93 -14.54
N PRO A 26 8.93 -4.70 -15.07
CA PRO A 26 9.98 -3.77 -14.65
C PRO A 26 9.80 -3.33 -13.19
N PHE A 27 10.91 -3.27 -12.46
CA PHE A 27 10.93 -2.88 -11.05
C PHE A 27 10.35 -1.47 -10.84
N GLY A 28 9.34 -1.35 -9.97
CA GLY A 28 8.76 -0.07 -9.55
C GLY A 28 7.96 0.68 -10.63
N LYS A 29 7.41 -0.04 -11.63
CA LYS A 29 6.67 0.57 -12.75
C LYS A 29 5.24 0.05 -12.90
N THR A 30 4.96 -1.17 -12.46
CA THR A 30 3.62 -1.75 -12.44
C THR A 30 3.11 -1.80 -11.00
N PHE A 31 1.90 -1.29 -10.76
CA PHE A 31 1.30 -1.15 -9.43
C PHE A 31 0.02 -1.98 -9.31
N ALA A 32 -0.25 -2.49 -8.10
CA ALA A 32 -1.49 -3.21 -7.80
C ALA A 32 -2.73 -2.30 -7.91
N ASP A 33 -3.91 -2.91 -7.99
CA ASP A 33 -5.20 -2.21 -8.12
C ASP A 33 -5.59 -1.36 -6.90
N HIS A 34 -4.96 -1.62 -5.76
CA HIS A 34 -5.28 -0.97 -4.50
C HIS A 34 -4.03 -0.42 -3.82
N MET A 35 -4.26 0.58 -2.97
CA MET A 35 -3.29 1.09 -2.01
C MET A 35 -3.92 1.17 -0.62
N PHE A 36 -3.08 1.06 0.41
CA PHE A 36 -3.48 1.30 1.79
C PHE A 36 -3.14 2.73 2.18
N VAL A 37 -4.07 3.41 2.86
CA VAL A 37 -3.91 4.78 3.36
C VAL A 37 -4.35 4.83 4.82
N ALA A 38 -3.57 5.53 5.63
CA ALA A 38 -3.92 5.86 7.01
C ALA A 38 -3.49 7.30 7.29
N GLU A 39 -4.21 7.99 8.15
CA GLU A 39 -3.95 9.37 8.52
C GLU A 39 -3.41 9.44 9.94
N TYR A 40 -2.46 10.34 10.19
CA TYR A 40 -1.95 10.60 11.52
C TYR A 40 -2.27 12.03 11.93
N ALA A 41 -3.06 12.18 12.99
CA ALA A 41 -3.48 13.47 13.53
C ALA A 41 -3.68 13.35 15.05
N ASP A 42 -3.40 14.42 15.77
CA ASP A 42 -3.60 14.50 17.23
C ASP A 42 -2.88 13.41 18.06
N GLY A 43 -1.77 12.89 17.53
CA GLY A 43 -0.97 11.88 18.22
C GLY A 43 -1.41 10.43 18.00
N GLU A 44 -2.37 10.18 17.11
CA GLU A 44 -2.90 8.85 16.85
C GLU A 44 -3.13 8.58 15.36
N TRP A 45 -3.06 7.30 14.98
CA TRP A 45 -3.41 6.84 13.64
C TRP A 45 -4.93 6.65 13.51
N LYS A 46 -5.49 7.13 12.41
CA LYS A 46 -6.92 7.16 12.10
C LYS A 46 -7.15 6.77 10.64
N ASN A 47 -8.43 6.57 10.29
CA ASN A 47 -8.88 6.47 8.89
C ASN A 47 -8.13 5.39 8.08
N PHE A 48 -8.02 4.18 8.62
CA PHE A 48 -7.39 3.04 7.94
C PHE A 48 -8.26 2.57 6.77
N THR A 49 -7.75 2.72 5.55
CA THR A 49 -8.49 2.40 4.33
C THR A 49 -7.67 1.62 3.31
N ILE A 50 -8.33 0.73 2.57
CA ILE A 50 -7.84 0.14 1.33
C ILE A 50 -8.71 0.69 0.21
N VAL A 51 -8.12 1.43 -0.72
CA VAL A 51 -8.81 2.15 -1.79
C VAL A 51 -8.17 1.83 -3.15
N PRO A 52 -8.85 2.07 -4.28
CA PRO A 52 -8.23 1.95 -5.59
C PRO A 52 -6.95 2.79 -5.68
N TYR A 53 -5.91 2.23 -6.31
CA TYR A 53 -4.65 2.94 -6.51
C TYR A 53 -4.87 4.20 -7.36
N GLY A 54 -4.36 5.34 -6.90
CA GLY A 54 -4.56 6.63 -7.56
C GLY A 54 -3.71 7.74 -6.97
N GLU A 55 -3.94 8.95 -7.47
CA GLU A 55 -3.27 10.15 -6.98
C GLU A 55 -3.63 10.45 -5.52
N ILE A 56 -2.67 10.98 -4.77
CA ILE A 56 -2.86 11.44 -3.40
C ILE A 56 -2.79 12.96 -3.41
N GLY A 57 -3.86 13.62 -2.96
CA GLY A 57 -3.91 15.08 -2.83
C GLY A 57 -3.25 15.53 -1.53
N PHE A 58 -2.36 16.53 -1.60
CA PHE A 58 -1.74 17.14 -0.43
C PHE A 58 -1.46 18.63 -0.66
N SER A 59 -1.27 19.37 0.42
CA SER A 59 -0.85 20.77 0.35
C SER A 59 0.53 20.88 -0.32
N PRO A 60 0.74 21.84 -1.25
CA PRO A 60 2.06 22.14 -1.78
C PRO A 60 3.09 22.53 -0.71
N ALA A 61 2.65 22.89 0.50
CA ALA A 61 3.49 23.27 1.63
C ALA A 61 3.84 22.11 2.59
N ILE A 62 3.52 20.86 2.25
CA ILE A 62 3.77 19.71 3.13
C ILE A 62 5.28 19.53 3.44
N SER A 63 5.62 19.24 4.70
CA SER A 63 7.01 19.08 5.16
C SER A 63 7.80 18.04 4.39
N ALA A 64 7.14 17.01 3.86
CA ALA A 64 7.76 15.99 3.04
C ALA A 64 8.44 16.57 1.78
N LEU A 65 7.87 17.62 1.18
CA LEU A 65 8.43 18.26 -0.03
C LEU A 65 9.50 19.30 0.29
N HIS A 66 9.33 20.07 1.37
CA HIS A 66 10.21 21.21 1.68
C HIS A 66 11.39 20.83 2.57
N TYR A 67 11.19 19.85 3.45
CA TYR A 67 12.15 19.49 4.49
C TYR A 67 12.47 18.00 4.53
N GLY A 68 11.99 17.23 3.55
CA GLY A 68 12.28 15.80 3.43
C GLY A 68 11.78 14.97 4.62
N GLN A 69 10.78 15.45 5.36
CA GLN A 69 10.21 14.74 6.50
C GLN A 69 9.32 13.58 6.00
N ALA A 70 9.97 12.52 5.54
CA ALA A 70 9.37 11.32 4.99
C ALA A 70 10.29 10.12 5.22
N PHE A 71 9.70 8.92 5.26
CA PHE A 71 10.40 7.65 5.34
C PHE A 71 9.66 6.62 4.49
N PHE A 72 10.35 5.55 4.10
CA PHE A 72 9.77 4.45 3.33
C PHE A 72 10.37 3.13 3.78
N GLU A 73 9.68 2.04 3.43
CA GLU A 73 10.15 0.66 3.66
C GLU A 73 10.06 -0.19 2.40
N GLY A 74 10.77 -1.31 2.40
CA GLY A 74 10.88 -2.21 1.25
C GLY A 74 10.85 -3.69 1.63
N LEU A 75 9.70 -4.33 1.44
CA LEU A 75 9.50 -5.77 1.61
C LEU A 75 8.86 -6.43 0.39
N LYS A 76 8.88 -7.76 0.35
CA LYS A 76 8.30 -8.56 -0.74
C LYS A 76 7.39 -9.64 -0.20
N ALA A 77 6.27 -9.84 -0.89
CA ALA A 77 5.40 -10.99 -0.72
C ALA A 77 5.68 -12.00 -1.86
N TYR A 78 5.71 -13.29 -1.52
CA TYR A 78 6.00 -14.37 -2.46
C TYR A 78 4.86 -15.36 -2.49
N LYS A 79 4.41 -15.73 -3.69
CA LYS A 79 3.44 -16.81 -3.89
C LYS A 79 4.17 -18.15 -4.03
N HIS A 80 3.90 -19.07 -3.12
CA HIS A 80 4.44 -20.42 -3.14
C HIS A 80 3.66 -21.32 -4.11
N ALA A 81 4.26 -22.47 -4.47
CA ALA A 81 3.63 -23.45 -5.35
C ALA A 81 2.32 -24.02 -4.79
N ASP A 82 2.15 -24.04 -3.46
CA ASP A 82 0.90 -24.44 -2.80
C ASP A 82 -0.16 -23.32 -2.77
N GLY A 83 0.10 -22.19 -3.42
CA GLY A 83 -0.78 -21.03 -3.52
C GLY A 83 -0.72 -20.09 -2.31
N LYS A 84 0.04 -20.42 -1.26
CA LYS A 84 0.18 -19.54 -0.09
C LYS A 84 1.00 -18.30 -0.44
N VAL A 85 0.66 -17.19 0.19
CA VAL A 85 1.46 -15.96 0.15
C VAL A 85 2.26 -15.88 1.44
N VAL A 86 3.57 -15.68 1.34
CA VAL A 86 4.47 -15.49 2.49
C VAL A 86 5.22 -14.18 2.39
N ILE A 87 5.58 -13.62 3.53
CA ILE A 87 6.40 -12.42 3.65
C ILE A 87 7.63 -12.78 4.48
N PHE A 88 8.82 -12.39 4.02
CA PHE A 88 10.06 -12.69 4.73
C PHE A 88 10.35 -11.60 5.78
N ARG A 89 10.31 -11.98 7.07
CA ARG A 89 10.63 -11.12 8.23
C ARG A 89 9.85 -9.79 8.26
N PRO A 90 8.50 -9.78 8.17
CA PRO A 90 7.71 -8.54 8.24
C PRO A 90 7.82 -7.78 9.58
N GLU A 91 8.31 -8.45 10.62
CA GLU A 91 8.42 -7.92 11.99
C GLU A 91 9.73 -7.19 12.31
N LYS A 92 10.65 -7.06 11.34
CA LYS A 92 12.01 -6.53 11.55
C LYS A 92 12.32 -5.31 10.70
#